data_AF-A0A3C0I6A2-F1
#
_entry.id   AF-A0A3C0I6A2-F1
#
_cell.length_a   1.000
_cell.length_b   1.000
_cell.length_c   1.000
_cell.angle_alpha   90.00
_cell.angle_beta   90.00
_cell.angle_gamma   90.00
#
_symmetry.space_group_name_H-M   'P 1'
#
loop_
_entity.id
_entity.type
_entity.pdbx_description
1 polymer ?
#
loop_
_entity_poly.entity_id
_entity_poly.type
_entity_poly.pdbx_seq_one_letter_code
_entity_poly.pdbx_strand_id
1 'polypeptide(L)'
;MDGTGIKIGVLSDSVDYLSDVQASGDLPHVTVLEDAPNNTGEGTALLEIIHDLAPGAELYFATAWKGPASFANNIKALRDEGCQIIVDDV
;
A
#
# COMPACT_ATOMS: atom_id res chain seq x y z
N MET A 1 15.59 2.52 -14.56
CA MET A 1 14.75 1.37 -14.16
C MET A 1 13.81 1.93 -13.11
N ASP A 2 12.51 1.87 -13.34
CA ASP A 2 11.47 2.63 -12.63
C ASP A 2 10.42 1.74 -11.95
N GLY A 3 10.58 0.40 -11.98
CA GLY A 3 9.63 -0.53 -11.42
C GLY A 3 8.48 -0.93 -12.35
N THR A 4 8.47 -0.48 -13.61
CA THR A 4 7.43 -0.87 -14.59
C THR A 4 7.25 -2.39 -14.66
N GLY A 5 6.01 -2.85 -14.52
CA GLY A 5 5.63 -4.27 -14.54
C GLY A 5 5.87 -5.00 -13.21
N ILE A 6 6.21 -4.27 -12.15
CA ILE A 6 6.28 -4.78 -10.78
C ILE A 6 5.06 -4.29 -9.99
N LYS A 7 4.38 -5.21 -9.32
CA LYS A 7 3.32 -4.94 -8.35
C LYS A 7 3.87 -5.02 -6.93
N ILE A 8 3.66 -3.97 -6.15
CA ILE A 8 4.16 -3.84 -4.78
C ILE A 8 2.98 -3.60 -3.84
N GLY A 9 2.83 -4.46 -2.84
CA GLY A 9 1.84 -4.33 -1.78
C GLY A 9 2.44 -3.75 -0.50
N VAL A 10 1.73 -2.82 0.12
CA VAL A 10 2.04 -2.28 1.46
C VAL A 10 1.02 -2.82 2.46
N LEU A 11 1.53 -3.38 3.55
CA LEU A 11 0.80 -3.70 4.77
C LEU A 11 1.22 -2.71 5.85
N SER A 12 0.27 -1.92 6.35
CA SER A 12 0.52 -0.93 7.41
C SER A 12 -0.82 -0.54 8.07
N ASP A 13 -0.87 0.55 8.82
CA ASP A 13 -1.99 0.91 9.66
C ASP A 13 -3.24 1.38 8.86
N SER A 14 -3.12 2.45 8.07
CA SER A 14 -4.19 3.05 7.26
C SER A 14 -3.65 3.84 6.06
N VAL A 15 -4.56 4.24 5.17
CA VAL A 15 -4.29 5.16 4.06
C VAL A 15 -5.08 6.46 4.17
N ASP A 16 -5.20 6.99 5.40
CA ASP A 16 -6.07 8.14 5.71
C ASP A 16 -5.74 9.42 4.92
N TYR A 17 -4.51 9.57 4.41
CA TYR A 17 -4.08 10.73 3.62
C TYR A 17 -4.02 10.46 2.11
N LEU A 18 -4.41 9.27 1.64
CA LEU A 18 -4.28 8.87 0.23
C LEU A 18 -4.99 9.82 -0.73
N SER A 19 -6.20 10.28 -0.38
CA SER A 19 -6.93 11.22 -1.23
C SER A 19 -6.21 12.57 -1.37
N ASP A 20 -5.56 13.03 -0.30
CA ASP A 20 -4.90 14.33 -0.27
C ASP A 20 -3.63 14.30 -1.13
N VAL A 21 -2.82 13.25 -0.99
CA VAL A 21 -1.59 13.06 -1.80
C VAL A 21 -1.90 12.78 -3.28
N GLN A 22 -3.03 12.15 -3.58
CA GLN A 22 -3.50 11.99 -4.96
C GLN A 22 -4.00 13.31 -5.55
N ALA A 23 -4.63 14.15 -4.74
CA ALA A 23 -5.12 15.46 -5.18
C ALA A 23 -3.98 16.47 -5.41
N SER A 24 -2.89 16.38 -4.64
CA SER A 24 -1.68 17.19 -4.87
C SER A 24 -0.83 16.68 -6.04
N GLY A 25 -1.02 15.42 -6.45
CA GLY A 25 -0.25 14.78 -7.52
C GLY A 25 1.04 14.10 -7.04
N ASP A 26 1.21 13.97 -5.72
CA ASP A 26 2.38 13.36 -5.10
C ASP A 26 2.34 11.83 -5.17
N LEU A 27 1.14 11.24 -5.24
CA LEU A 27 0.95 9.80 -5.39
C LEU A 27 -0.06 9.47 -6.49
N PRO A 28 0.22 8.51 -7.39
CA PRO A 28 -0.73 8.08 -8.40
C PRO A 28 -1.82 7.17 -7.79
N HIS A 29 -2.61 6.54 -8.65
CA HIS A 29 -3.60 5.56 -8.23
C HIS A 29 -2.96 4.41 -7.43
N VAL A 30 -3.59 4.05 -6.30
CA VAL A 30 -3.25 2.89 -5.46
C VAL A 30 -4.47 2.00 -5.36
N THR A 31 -4.28 0.69 -5.52
CA THR A 31 -5.34 -0.30 -5.30
C THR A 31 -5.42 -0.65 -3.81
N VAL A 32 -6.50 -0.23 -3.15
CA VAL A 32 -6.74 -0.50 -1.72
C VAL A 32 -7.64 -1.72 -1.57
N LEU A 33 -7.11 -2.82 -1.01
CA LEU A 33 -7.87 -4.06 -0.77
C LEU A 33 -8.68 -4.00 0.52
N GLU A 34 -8.06 -3.49 1.58
CA GLU A 34 -8.71 -3.29 2.86
C GLU A 34 -8.03 -2.13 3.60
N ASP A 35 -8.83 -1.25 4.20
CA ASP A 35 -8.33 -0.15 5.03
C ASP A 35 -8.81 -0.28 6.48
N ALA A 36 -8.11 0.40 7.40
CA ALA A 36 -8.50 0.62 8.79
C ALA A 36 -8.43 2.12 9.12
N PRO A 37 -9.45 2.90 8.70
CA PRO A 37 -9.42 4.37 8.78
C PRO A 37 -9.36 4.90 10.22
N ASN A 38 -8.97 6.16 10.36
CA ASN A 38 -8.77 6.88 11.64
C ASN A 38 -7.53 6.38 12.41
N ASN A 39 -6.44 6.19 11.70
CA ASN A 39 -5.12 5.84 12.23
C ASN A 39 -4.08 6.93 11.86
N THR A 40 -2.80 6.58 11.78
CA THR A 40 -1.72 7.54 11.54
C THR A 40 -1.47 7.82 10.06
N GLY A 41 -2.00 7.00 9.14
CA GLY A 41 -1.78 7.14 7.70
C GLY A 41 -0.37 6.75 7.26
N GLU A 42 0.32 5.89 8.03
CA GLU A 42 1.67 5.40 7.74
C GLU A 42 1.71 4.66 6.41
N GLY A 43 0.64 3.93 6.08
CA GLY A 43 0.47 3.29 4.79
C GLY A 43 0.57 4.26 3.61
N THR A 44 -0.01 5.47 3.72
CA THR A 44 0.15 6.51 2.70
C THR A 44 1.62 6.93 2.55
N ALA A 45 2.31 7.19 3.67
CA ALA A 45 3.71 7.62 3.65
C ALA A 45 4.65 6.55 3.04
N LEU A 46 4.42 5.27 3.35
CA LEU A 46 5.17 4.16 2.76
C LEU A 46 4.96 4.06 1.25
N LEU A 47 3.73 4.27 0.78
CA LEU A 47 3.42 4.26 -0.65
C LEU A 47 4.14 5.39 -1.40
N GLU A 48 4.25 6.58 -0.82
CA GLU A 48 5.03 7.69 -1.38
C GLU A 48 6.52 7.35 -1.49
N ILE A 49 7.12 6.75 -0.45
CA ILE A 49 8.52 6.30 -0.49
C ILE A 49 8.76 5.30 -1.63
N ILE A 50 7.85 4.34 -1.80
CA ILE A 50 7.96 3.36 -2.89
C ILE A 50 7.80 4.05 -4.24
N HIS A 51 6.87 5.00 -4.37
CA HIS A 51 6.66 5.76 -5.60
C HIS A 51 7.90 6.58 -6.01
N ASP A 52 8.54 7.26 -5.06
CA ASP A 52 9.75 8.04 -5.29
C ASP A 52 10.91 7.18 -5.84
N LEU A 53 10.99 5.92 -5.40
CA LEU A 53 12.04 4.98 -5.83
C LEU A 53 11.68 4.20 -7.10
N ALA A 54 10.40 3.87 -7.27
CA ALA A 54 9.88 3.00 -8.32
C ALA A 54 8.57 3.58 -8.89
N PRO A 55 8.62 4.73 -9.60
CA PRO A 55 7.42 5.46 -10.00
C PRO A 55 6.55 4.74 -11.03
N GLY A 56 7.09 3.73 -11.72
CA GLY A 56 6.36 2.87 -12.66
C GLY A 56 5.77 1.61 -12.04
N ALA A 57 5.97 1.35 -10.74
CA ALA A 57 5.38 0.21 -10.06
C ALA A 57 3.87 0.39 -9.86
N GLU A 58 3.12 -0.70 -9.91
CA GLU A 58 1.71 -0.72 -9.52
C GLU A 58 1.62 -0.90 -8.01
N LEU A 59 0.97 0.06 -7.33
CA LEU A 59 0.93 0.12 -5.88
C LEU A 59 -0.39 -0.43 -5.33
N TYR A 60 -0.26 -1.28 -4.31
CA TYR A 60 -1.37 -1.91 -3.60
C TYR A 60 -1.25 -1.66 -2.11
N PHE A 61 -2.37 -1.58 -1.41
CA PHE A 61 -2.43 -1.45 0.05
C PHE A 61 -3.43 -2.43 0.67
N ALA A 62 -3.08 -2.96 1.84
CA ALA A 62 -4.01 -3.65 2.72
C ALA A 62 -3.64 -3.42 4.20
N THR A 63 -4.61 -3.15 5.06
CA THR A 63 -4.33 -2.87 6.48
C THR A 63 -3.79 -4.09 7.25
N ALA A 64 -2.88 -3.84 8.18
CA ALA A 64 -2.39 -4.78 9.18
C ALA A 64 -3.12 -4.68 10.53
N TRP A 65 -3.93 -3.63 10.74
CA TRP A 65 -4.45 -3.22 12.07
C TRP A 65 -5.72 -3.93 12.55
N LYS A 66 -6.13 -5.01 11.90
CA LYS A 66 -7.32 -5.82 12.25
C LYS A 66 -6.98 -7.15 12.93
N GLY A 67 -5.76 -7.26 13.45
CA GLY A 67 -5.26 -8.41 14.20
C GLY A 67 -4.67 -9.53 13.33
N PRO A 68 -4.04 -10.55 13.94
CA PRO A 68 -3.16 -11.49 13.23
C PRO A 68 -3.84 -12.31 12.12
N ALA A 69 -5.12 -12.65 12.29
CA ALA A 69 -5.87 -13.37 11.27
C ALA A 69 -6.13 -12.50 10.03
N SER A 70 -6.47 -11.22 10.24
CA SER A 70 -6.67 -10.27 9.14
C SER A 70 -5.35 -9.99 8.42
N PHE A 71 -4.28 -9.78 9.18
CA PHE A 71 -2.92 -9.61 8.66
C PHE A 71 -2.54 -10.77 7.73
N ALA A 72 -2.71 -12.02 8.18
CA ALA A 72 -2.40 -13.20 7.37
C ALA A 72 -3.30 -13.34 6.13
N ASN A 73 -4.55 -12.88 6.20
CA ASN A 73 -5.46 -12.88 5.05
C ASN A 73 -5.07 -11.80 4.04
N ASN A 74 -4.64 -10.62 4.50
CA ASN A 74 -4.24 -9.51 3.63
C ASN A 74 -2.92 -9.79 2.91
N ILE A 75 -1.98 -10.52 3.51
CA ILE A 75 -0.81 -11.06 2.79
C ILE A 75 -1.26 -11.94 1.61
N LYS A 76 -2.23 -12.83 1.83
CA LYS A 76 -2.74 -13.71 0.77
C LYS A 76 -3.48 -12.93 -0.30
N ALA A 77 -4.28 -11.94 0.09
CA ALA A 77 -5.01 -11.09 -0.85
C ALA A 77 -4.05 -10.30 -1.75
N LEU A 78 -3.01 -9.68 -1.18
CA LEU A 78 -1.98 -8.98 -1.96
C LEU A 78 -1.25 -9.92 -2.93
N ARG A 79 -0.92 -11.14 -2.48
CA ARG A 79 -0.35 -12.16 -3.36
C ARG A 79 -1.31 -12.55 -4.49
N ASP A 80 -2.60 -12.69 -4.20
CA ASP A 80 -3.61 -13.10 -5.20
C ASP A 80 -3.85 -12.01 -6.27
N GLU A 81 -3.63 -10.74 -5.93
CA GLU A 81 -3.56 -9.62 -6.90
C GLU A 81 -2.28 -9.63 -7.76
N GLY A 82 -1.33 -10.51 -7.44
CA GLY A 82 -0.06 -10.67 -8.13
C GLY A 82 1.05 -9.76 -7.61
N CYS A 83 0.94 -9.21 -6.39
CA CYS A 83 2.05 -8.47 -5.78
C CYS A 83 3.30 -9.37 -5.70
N GLN A 84 4.40 -8.91 -6.27
CA GLN A 84 5.68 -9.61 -6.27
C GLN A 84 6.52 -9.28 -5.04
N ILE A 85 6.25 -8.12 -4.45
CA ILE A 85 6.90 -7.61 -3.25
C ILE A 85 5.79 -7.18 -2.30
N ILE A 86 5.90 -7.56 -1.03
CA ILE A 86 5.03 -7.11 0.05
C ILE A 86 5.94 -6.50 1.11
N VAL A 87 5.66 -5.25 1.47
CA VAL A 87 6.37 -4.48 2.50
C VAL A 87 5.45 -4.35 3.71
N ASP A 88 6.03 -4.48 4.89
CA ASP A 88 5.35 -4.45 6.18
C ASP A 88 6.21 -3.67 7.20
N ASP A 89 5.55 -2.97 8.11
CA ASP A 89 6.14 -2.11 9.13
C ASP A 89 5.64 -2.40 10.57
N VAL A 90 4.93 -3.51 10.78
CA VAL A 90 4.17 -3.82 12.01
C VAL A 90 4.76 -4.94 12.87
#